data_AF-A0A7K4VCT0-F1
#
_entry.id   AF-A0A7K4VCT0-F1
#
_cell.length_a   1.000
_cell.length_b   1.000
_cell.length_c   1.000
_cell.angle_alpha   90.00
_cell.angle_beta   90.00
_cell.angle_gamma   90.00
#
_symmetry.space_group_name_H-M   'P 1'
#
loop_
_entity.id
_entity.type
_entity.pdbx_description
1 polymer ?
#
loop_
_entity_poly.entity_id
_entity_poly.type
_entity_poly.pdbx_seq_one_letter_code
_entity_poly.pdbx_strand_id
1 'polypeptide(L)' 'MSIVASNTSMRVPAGFRNLLEGLAREVLREQPTDVVAFAAQYFQKLLESREAGGIDPVAWGAMLED' A
#
# COMPACT_ATOMS: atom_id res chain seq x y z
N MET A 1 -21.30 24.68 12.27
CA MET A 1 -20.56 23.62 12.99
C MET A 1 -19.08 23.90 12.83
N SER A 2 -18.39 24.08 13.94
CA SER A 2 -16.95 24.35 14.02
C SER A 2 -16.17 23.09 13.66
N ILE A 3 -15.47 23.12 12.52
CA ILE A 3 -14.36 22.19 12.29
C ILE A 3 -13.21 22.70 13.15
N VAL A 4 -13.02 22.09 14.31
CA VAL A 4 -11.73 22.14 15.00
C VAL A 4 -10.73 21.54 14.02
N ALA A 5 -9.91 22.38 13.42
CA ALA A 5 -8.71 21.94 12.74
C ALA A 5 -7.78 21.35 13.82
N SER A 6 -7.98 20.07 14.13
CA SER A 6 -7.00 19.29 14.85
C SER A 6 -5.67 19.51 14.14
N ASN A 7 -4.62 19.80 14.89
CA ASN A 7 -3.26 20.04 14.39
C ASN A 7 -2.80 18.86 13.50
N THR A 8 -3.13 18.90 12.21
CA THR A 8 -3.16 17.74 11.29
C THR A 8 -1.87 17.68 10.48
N SER A 9 -0.73 17.65 11.19
CA SER A 9 0.57 17.42 10.54
C SER A 9 0.74 15.97 10.06
N MET A 10 -0.17 15.07 10.40
CA MET A 10 -0.17 13.68 9.91
C MET A 10 -1.08 13.58 8.68
N ARG A 11 -0.46 13.66 7.50
CA ARG A 11 -1.10 13.31 6.23
C ARG A 11 -0.75 11.86 5.87
N VAL A 12 -1.69 11.15 5.26
CA VAL A 12 -1.43 9.82 4.72
C VAL A 12 -0.43 9.97 3.55
N PRO A 13 0.67 9.20 3.51
CA PRO A 13 1.61 9.25 2.39
C PRO A 13 0.94 8.87 1.06
N ALA A 14 1.36 9.50 -0.03
CA ALA A 14 0.93 9.12 -1.38
C ALA A 14 1.27 7.65 -1.66
N GLY A 15 0.39 6.94 -2.34
CA GLY A 15 0.50 5.52 -2.64
C GLY A 15 0.15 4.59 -1.49
N PHE A 16 -0.05 5.09 -0.26
CA PHE A 16 -0.35 4.22 0.89
C PHE A 16 -1.66 3.44 0.72
N ARG A 17 -2.69 4.09 0.16
CA ARG A 17 -3.96 3.43 -0.14
C ARG A 17 -3.80 2.33 -1.18
N ASN A 18 -3.05 2.59 -2.25
CA ASN A 18 -2.78 1.61 -3.31
C ASN A 18 -2.02 0.39 -2.77
N LEU A 19 -1.08 0.61 -1.86
CA LEU A 19 -0.31 -0.44 -1.20
C LEU A 19 -1.23 -1.37 -0.38
N LEU A 20 -2.16 -0.80 0.40
CA LEU A 20 -3.15 -1.56 1.15
C LEU A 20 -4.18 -2.27 0.26
N GLU A 21 -4.64 -1.62 -0.81
CA GLU A 21 -5.57 -2.20 -1.78
C GLU A 21 -4.95 -3.41 -2.50
N GLY A 22 -3.68 -3.29 -2.91
CA GLY A 22 -2.92 -4.39 -3.51
C GLY A 22 -2.84 -5.61 -2.60
N LEU A 23 -2.48 -5.41 -1.33
CA LEU A 23 -2.47 -6.48 -0.34
C LEU A 23 -3.86 -7.09 -0.16
N ALA A 24 -4.90 -6.26 0.01
CA ALA A 24 -6.26 -6.74 0.23
C ALA A 24 -6.78 -7.60 -0.94
N ARG A 25 -6.48 -7.20 -2.19
CA ARG A 25 -6.83 -7.98 -3.38
C ARG A 25 -6.15 -9.35 -3.39
N GLU A 26 -4.87 -9.40 -3.05
CA GLU A 26 -4.11 -10.65 -3.07
C GLU A 26 -4.49 -11.59 -1.92
N VAL A 27 -4.85 -11.03 -0.74
CA VAL A 27 -5.43 -11.83 0.36
C VAL A 27 -6.78 -12.43 -0.05
N LEU A 28 -7.65 -11.67 -0.71
CA LEU A 28 -8.94 -12.19 -1.20
C LEU A 28 -8.76 -13.24 -2.31
N ARG A 29 -7.68 -13.15 -3.09
CA ARG A 29 -7.35 -14.11 -4.15
C ARG A 29 -6.82 -15.43 -3.59
N GLU A 30 -5.81 -15.37 -2.73
CA GLU A 30 -5.08 -16.55 -2.25
C GLU A 30 -5.74 -17.19 -1.02
N GLN A 31 -6.62 -16.46 -0.32
CA GLN A 31 -7.26 -16.86 0.94
C GLN A 31 -6.29 -17.55 1.93
N PRO A 32 -5.17 -16.89 2.29
CA PRO A 32 -4.16 -17.48 3.16
C PRO A 32 -4.70 -17.69 4.58
N THR A 33 -4.26 -18.78 5.23
CA THR A 33 -4.59 -19.04 6.64
C THR A 33 -3.88 -18.07 7.59
N ASP A 34 -2.66 -17.65 7.24
CA ASP A 34 -1.88 -16.64 7.98
C ASP A 34 -1.70 -15.38 7.12
N VAL A 35 -2.56 -14.40 7.36
CA VAL A 35 -2.56 -13.12 6.64
C VAL A 35 -1.31 -12.30 6.95
N VAL A 36 -0.76 -12.39 8.16
CA VAL A 36 0.41 -11.58 8.56
C VAL A 36 1.66 -12.08 7.86
N ALA A 37 1.87 -13.41 7.87
CA ALA A 37 2.98 -14.01 7.13
C ALA A 37 2.86 -13.75 5.62
N PHE A 38 1.65 -13.89 5.06
CA PHE A 38 1.39 -13.58 3.65
C PHE A 38 1.72 -12.12 3.31
N ALA A 39 1.27 -11.17 4.15
CA ALA A 39 1.54 -9.75 3.93
C ALA A 39 3.04 -9.44 3.95
N ALA A 40 3.80 -10.02 4.88
CA ALA A 40 5.25 -9.86 4.94
C ALA A 40 5.92 -10.37 3.65
N GLN A 41 5.54 -11.54 3.16
CA GLN A 41 6.05 -12.10 1.91
C GLN A 41 5.64 -11.27 0.69
N TYR A 42 4.39 -10.78 0.66
CA TYR A 42 3.88 -9.92 -0.41
C TYR A 42 4.69 -8.62 -0.53
N PHE A 43 4.91 -7.93 0.59
CA PHE A 43 5.70 -6.69 0.59
C PHE A 43 7.18 -6.93 0.30
N GLN A 44 7.74 -8.08 0.71
CA GLN A 44 9.10 -8.47 0.34
C GLN A 44 9.23 -8.58 -1.20
N LYS A 45 8.30 -9.27 -1.87
CA LYS A 45 8.30 -9.40 -3.33
C LYS A 45 8.16 -8.05 -4.04
N LEU A 46 7.33 -7.15 -3.52
CA LEU A 46 7.19 -5.80 -4.06
C LEU A 46 8.49 -5.00 -3.93
N LEU A 47 9.20 -5.15 -2.80
CA LEU A 47 10.49 -4.50 -2.59
C LEU A 47 11.55 -5.04 -3.56
N GLU A 48 11.67 -6.37 -3.69
CA GLU A 48 12.60 -7.02 -4.62
C GLU A 48 12.34 -6.59 -6.07
N SER A 49 11.06 -6.52 -6.48
CA SER A 49 10.66 -6.04 -7.81
C SER A 49 11.10 -4.59 -8.06
N ARG A 50 10.93 -3.72 -7.05
CA ARG A 50 11.38 -2.32 -7.11
C ARG A 50 12.91 -2.24 -7.24
N GLU A 51 13.65 -3.01 -6.46
CA GLU A 51 15.12 -3.03 -6.48
C GLU A 51 15.67 -3.61 -7.80
N ALA A 52 14.96 -4.56 -8.41
CA ALA A 52 15.30 -5.11 -9.72
C ALA A 52 15.03 -4.15 -10.90
N GLY A 53 14.56 -2.92 -10.65
CA GLY A 53 14.22 -1.95 -11.69
C GLY A 53 12.86 -2.22 -12.35
N GLY A 54 12.01 -3.03 -11.72
CA GLY A 54 10.64 -3.24 -12.14
C GLY A 54 9.76 -1.99 -11.94
N ILE A 55 8.61 -1.98 -12.62
CA ILE A 55 7.60 -0.95 -12.41
C ILE A 55 7.01 -1.14 -11.02
N ASP A 56 7.15 -0.15 -10.15
CA ASP A 56 6.52 -0.14 -8.84
C ASP A 56 5.04 0.25 -8.98
N PRO A 57 4.09 -0.70 -8.76
CA PRO A 57 2.66 -0.41 -8.88
C PRO A 57 2.20 0.61 -7.83
N VAL A 58 2.90 0.74 -6.70
CA VAL A 58 2.60 1.74 -5.67
C VAL A 58 3.00 3.14 -6.15
N ALA A 59 4.18 3.26 -6.77
CA ALA A 59 4.64 4.53 -7.32
C ALA A 59 3.73 5.01 -8.46
N TRP A 60 3.36 4.11 -9.38
CA TRP A 60 2.39 4.42 -10.44
C TRP A 60 1.03 4.83 -9.87
N GLY A 61 0.56 4.09 -8.86
CA GLY A 61 -0.65 4.41 -8.12
C GLY A 61 -0.62 5.80 -7.50
N ALA A 62 0.48 6.14 -6.83
CA ALA A 62 0.69 7.44 -6.20
C ALA A 62 0.67 8.61 -7.21
N MET A 63 1.20 8.41 -8.42
CA MET A 63 1.18 9.43 -9.48
C MET A 63 -0.24 9.76 -9.97
N LEU A 64 -1.20 8.85 -9.79
CA LEU A 64 -2.61 9.03 -10.19
C LEU A 64 -3.48 9.63 -9.07
N GLU A 65 -2.92 9.85 -7.88
CA GLU A 65 -3.63 10.41 -6.73
C GLU A 65 -3.60 11.96 -6.67
N ASP A 66 -2.83 12.60 -7.56
CA ASP A 66 -2.79 14.07 -7.79
C ASP A 66 -3.79 14.50 -8.88
#